data_AF-A0A397I6R2-F1
#
_entry.id   AF-A0A397I6R2-F1
#
_cell.length_a   1.000
_cell.length_b   1.000
_cell.length_c   1.000
_cell.angle_alpha   90.00
_cell.angle_beta   90.00
_cell.angle_gamma   90.00
#
_symmetry.space_group_name_H-M   'P 1'
#
loop_
_entity.id
_entity.type
_entity.pdbx_description
1 polymer ?
#
loop_
_entity_poly.entity_id
_entity_poly.type
_entity_poly.pdbx_seq_one_letter_code
_entity_poly.pdbx_strand_id
1 'polypeptide(L)'
;MAIPSEPQSLNLVQWLVRSVVFFGFYVFHCTLINLAQFSALLLWPFPNNLFHNFIIYTQRCYGNILVSMNQFFAPSKFIITVDKSAKNIVSTWSDGNNSKFELDMPERLILMANHQIYADWIYIWVLSYFGNAHGAIKIILKDSLKWIPLFGWVRY
;
A
#
# COMPACT_ATOMS: atom_id res chain seq x y z
N MET A 1 -10.28 -4.42 -27.42
CA MET A 1 -9.71 -4.76 -26.09
C MET A 1 -9.66 -6.28 -26.04
N ALA A 2 -8.47 -6.89 -26.06
CA ALA A 2 -8.36 -8.35 -25.98
C ALA A 2 -8.87 -8.81 -24.62
N ILE A 3 -9.79 -9.78 -24.63
CA ILE A 3 -10.21 -10.50 -23.43
C ILE A 3 -8.94 -11.20 -22.90
N PRO A 4 -8.54 -10.99 -21.64
CA PRO A 4 -7.41 -11.73 -21.08
C PRO A 4 -7.70 -13.23 -21.25
N SER A 5 -6.74 -13.99 -21.76
CA SER A 5 -6.80 -15.44 -21.75
C SER A 5 -7.15 -15.92 -20.34
N GLU A 6 -8.02 -16.93 -20.22
CA GLU A 6 -8.33 -17.52 -18.92
C GLU A 6 -7.04 -17.83 -18.16
N PRO A 7 -6.96 -17.48 -16.87
CA PRO A 7 -5.78 -17.79 -16.08
C PRO A 7 -5.54 -19.29 -16.12
N GLN A 8 -4.36 -19.71 -16.57
CA GLN A 8 -3.97 -21.12 -16.50
C GLN A 8 -4.12 -21.60 -15.06
N SER A 9 -4.92 -22.65 -14.86
CA SER A 9 -5.10 -23.26 -13.54
C SER A 9 -3.76 -23.81 -13.06
N LEU A 10 -3.26 -23.26 -11.95
CA LEU A 10 -2.03 -23.73 -11.32
C LEU A 10 -2.29 -25.12 -10.73
N ASN A 11 -1.34 -26.02 -10.87
CA ASN A 11 -1.40 -27.27 -10.13
C ASN A 11 -1.17 -27.02 -8.62
N LEU A 12 -1.54 -27.98 -7.78
CA LEU A 12 -1.48 -27.83 -6.32
C LEU A 12 -0.07 -27.45 -5.82
N VAL A 13 0.98 -28.04 -6.39
CA VAL A 13 2.37 -27.76 -6.00
C VAL A 13 2.75 -26.32 -6.33
N GLN A 14 2.43 -25.85 -7.54
CA GLN A 14 2.69 -24.47 -7.95
C GLN A 14 1.91 -23.47 -7.09
N TRP A 15 0.66 -23.77 -6.78
CA TRP A 15 -0.15 -22.95 -5.88
C TRP A 15 0.45 -22.88 -4.47
N LEU A 16 0.88 -24.02 -3.91
CA LEU A 16 1.52 -24.09 -2.60
C LEU A 16 2.82 -23.29 -2.56
N VAL A 17 3.70 -23.52 -3.54
CA VAL A 17 4.99 -22.81 -3.63
C VAL A 17 4.76 -21.30 -3.74
N ARG A 18 3.86 -20.86 -4.64
CA ARG A 18 3.53 -19.44 -4.78
C ARG A 18 2.98 -18.84 -3.49
N SER A 19 2.10 -19.56 -2.78
CA SER A 19 1.51 -19.10 -1.53
C SER A 19 2.55 -18.99 -0.41
N VAL A 20 3.46 -19.96 -0.30
CA VAL A 20 4.57 -19.93 0.67
C VAL A 20 5.53 -18.79 0.39
N VAL A 21 5.92 -18.58 -0.88
CA VAL A 21 6.82 -17.48 -1.25
C VAL A 21 6.13 -16.12 -1.03
N PHE A 22 4.85 -15.99 -1.39
CA PHE A 22 4.06 -14.78 -1.13
C PHE A 22 4.00 -14.45 0.37
N PHE A 23 3.60 -15.43 1.19
CA PHE A 23 3.46 -15.23 2.62
C PHE A 23 4.83 -14.96 3.28
N GLY A 24 5.86 -15.72 2.89
CA GLY A 24 7.22 -15.54 3.36
C GLY A 24 7.77 -14.16 3.01
N PHE A 25 7.57 -13.69 1.78
CA PHE A 25 7.94 -12.34 1.35
C PHE A 25 7.27 -11.28 2.22
N TYR A 26 5.95 -11.38 2.42
CA TYR A 26 5.19 -10.41 3.20
C TYR A 26 5.65 -10.36 4.66
N VAL A 27 5.68 -11.52 5.33
CA VAL A 27 6.04 -11.62 6.76
C VAL A 27 7.47 -11.17 7.00
N PHE A 28 8.41 -11.53 6.12
CA PHE A 28 9.81 -11.10 6.22
C PHE A 28 9.92 -9.57 6.20
N HIS A 29 9.33 -8.91 5.21
CA HIS A 29 9.42 -7.46 5.10
C HIS A 29 8.65 -6.74 6.22
N CYS A 30 7.47 -7.23 6.61
CA CYS A 30 6.74 -6.69 7.76
C CYS A 30 7.55 -6.81 9.05
N THR A 31 8.25 -7.92 9.26
CA THR A 31 9.11 -8.12 10.43
C THR A 31 10.26 -7.10 10.44
N LEU A 32 10.93 -6.90 9.30
CA LEU A 32 11.99 -5.89 9.18
C LEU A 32 11.48 -4.47 9.46
N ILE A 33 10.30 -4.12 8.95
CA ILE A 33 9.68 -2.82 9.25
C ILE A 33 9.41 -2.67 10.74
N ASN A 34 8.83 -3.68 11.38
CA ASN A 34 8.55 -3.62 12.81
C ASN A 34 9.86 -3.49 13.62
N LEU A 35 10.89 -4.27 13.29
CA LEU A 35 12.21 -4.15 13.92
C LEU A 35 12.82 -2.75 13.74
N ALA A 36 12.68 -2.15 12.55
CA ALA A 36 13.11 -0.78 12.30
C ALA A 36 12.29 0.24 13.11
N GLN A 37 10.97 0.07 13.23
CA GLN A 37 10.13 0.94 14.06
C GLN A 37 10.47 0.81 15.55
N PHE A 38 10.81 -0.38 16.04
CA PHE A 38 11.30 -0.57 17.40
C PHE A 38 12.66 0.10 17.61
N SER A 39 13.60 -0.03 16.67
CA SER A 39 14.88 0.67 16.77
C SER A 39 14.71 2.19 16.69
N ALA A 40 13.70 2.68 15.99
CA ALA A 40 13.34 4.10 15.95
C ALA A 40 13.01 4.67 17.33
N LEU A 41 12.56 3.86 18.31
CA LEU A 41 12.34 4.32 19.68
C LEU A 41 13.60 4.90 20.33
N LEU A 42 14.79 4.50 19.87
CA LEU A 42 16.06 5.11 20.31
C LEU A 42 16.18 6.58 19.86
N LEU A 43 15.48 6.95 18.78
CA LEU A 43 15.43 8.33 18.26
C LEU A 43 14.35 9.18 18.94
N TRP A 44 13.44 8.58 19.71
CA TRP A 44 12.34 9.27 20.40
C TRP A 44 12.81 10.42 21.32
N PRO A 45 13.90 10.29 22.11
CA PRO A 45 14.34 11.35 23.01
C PRO A 45 14.88 12.60 22.30
N PHE A 46 15.17 12.54 21.00
CA PHE A 46 15.80 13.63 20.26
C PHE A 46 14.76 14.60 19.70
N PRO A 47 14.92 15.93 19.87
CA PRO A 47 13.89 16.92 19.54
C PRO A 47 13.67 17.18 18.03
N ASN A 48 14.45 16.55 17.15
CA ASN A 48 14.62 16.98 15.76
C ASN A 48 13.58 16.42 14.76
N ASN A 49 12.38 16.04 15.20
CA ASN A 49 11.39 15.33 14.37
C ASN A 49 11.93 14.06 13.69
N LEU A 50 13.14 13.59 14.07
CA LEU A 50 13.83 12.46 13.44
C LEU A 50 13.03 11.19 13.62
N PHE A 51 12.49 10.98 14.83
CA PHE A 51 11.56 9.89 15.11
C PHE A 51 10.38 9.88 14.13
N HIS A 52 9.66 11.00 14.04
CA HIS A 52 8.46 11.11 13.19
C HIS A 52 8.78 10.90 11.71
N ASN A 53 9.86 11.52 11.21
CA ASN A 53 10.32 11.36 9.83
C ASN A 53 10.72 9.90 9.53
N PHE A 54 11.37 9.24 10.48
CA PHE A 54 11.72 7.83 10.36
C PHE A 54 10.47 6.93 10.35
N ILE A 55 9.50 7.17 11.23
CA ILE A 55 8.24 6.43 11.23
C ILE A 55 7.49 6.62 9.90
N ILE A 56 7.41 7.85 9.38
CA ILE A 56 6.81 8.11 8.05
C ILE A 56 7.56 7.35 6.96
N TYR A 57 8.89 7.31 7.02
CA TYR A 57 9.70 6.53 6.08
C TYR A 57 9.35 5.03 6.13
N THR A 58 9.24 4.44 7.34
CA THR A 58 8.82 3.04 7.48
C THR A 58 7.40 2.79 6.95
N GLN A 59 6.49 3.75 7.11
CA GLN A 59 5.14 3.69 6.55
C GLN A 59 5.15 3.74 5.01
N ARG A 60 6.04 4.54 4.41
CA ARG A 60 6.28 4.53 2.95
C ARG A 60 6.78 3.16 2.48
N CYS A 61 7.75 2.57 3.20
CA CYS A 61 8.23 1.22 2.90
C CYS A 61 7.10 0.19 2.92
N TYR A 62 6.16 0.29 3.87
CA TYR A 62 4.99 -0.58 3.91
C TYR A 62 4.11 -0.45 2.65
N GLY A 63 3.83 0.78 2.22
CA GLY A 63 3.11 1.01 0.95
C GLY A 63 3.83 0.41 -0.26
N ASN A 64 5.16 0.53 -0.33
CA ASN A 64 5.96 -0.07 -1.39
C ASN A 64 5.87 -1.59 -1.39
N ILE A 65 5.92 -2.24 -0.21
CA ILE A 65 5.76 -3.69 -0.09
C ILE A 65 4.42 -4.14 -0.67
N LEU A 66 3.32 -3.45 -0.36
CA LEU A 66 2.00 -3.81 -0.88
C LEU A 66 1.95 -3.71 -2.42
N VAL A 67 2.54 -2.66 -2.99
CA VAL A 67 2.64 -2.50 -4.45
C VAL A 67 3.53 -3.59 -5.06
N SER A 68 4.69 -3.86 -4.47
CA SER A 68 5.58 -4.93 -4.92
C SER A 68 4.93 -6.31 -4.84
N MET A 69 4.13 -6.58 -3.80
CA MET A 69 3.37 -7.83 -3.67
C MET A 69 2.39 -8.00 -4.83
N ASN A 70 1.65 -6.95 -5.19
CA ASN A 70 0.79 -6.98 -6.35
C ASN A 70 1.60 -7.24 -7.63
N GLN A 71 2.72 -6.55 -7.83
CA GLN A 71 3.54 -6.72 -9.04
C GLN A 71 4.19 -8.12 -9.18
N PHE A 72 4.61 -8.74 -8.08
CA PHE A 72 5.29 -10.04 -8.16
C PHE A 72 4.35 -11.24 -8.16
N PHE A 73 3.24 -11.18 -7.41
CA PHE A 73 2.43 -12.36 -7.14
C PHE A 73 1.05 -12.34 -7.82
N ALA A 74 0.50 -11.15 -8.07
CA ALA A 74 -0.80 -10.98 -8.71
C ALA A 74 -0.85 -9.72 -9.58
N PRO A 75 -0.08 -9.65 -10.69
CA PRO A 75 -0.07 -8.48 -11.56
C PRO A 75 -1.48 -8.16 -12.04
N SER A 76 -2.01 -7.04 -11.57
CA SER A 76 -3.41 -6.66 -11.76
C SER A 76 -3.52 -5.45 -12.66
N LYS A 77 -4.48 -5.48 -13.59
CA LYS A 77 -4.80 -4.33 -14.44
C LYS A 77 -5.80 -3.43 -13.71
N PHE A 78 -5.34 -2.28 -13.26
CA PHE A 78 -6.20 -1.24 -12.70
C PHE A 78 -6.84 -0.43 -13.82
N ILE A 79 -8.18 -0.34 -13.80
CA ILE A 79 -8.94 0.53 -14.68
C ILE A 79 -9.55 1.62 -13.80
N ILE A 80 -9.06 2.85 -13.97
CA ILE A 80 -9.54 4.00 -13.21
C ILE A 80 -10.44 4.81 -14.13
N THR A 81 -11.70 4.93 -13.76
CA THR A 81 -12.68 5.76 -14.44
C THR A 81 -13.04 6.92 -13.53
N VAL A 82 -12.97 8.13 -14.07
CA VAL A 82 -13.12 9.36 -13.28
C VAL A 82 -14.23 10.20 -13.88
N ASP A 83 -15.05 10.79 -13.01
CA ASP A 83 -16.06 11.74 -13.41
C ASP A 83 -15.43 13.03 -13.98
N LYS A 84 -16.16 13.75 -14.83
CA LYS A 84 -15.69 15.02 -15.42
C LYS A 84 -15.22 16.02 -14.38
N SER A 85 -15.87 16.06 -13.21
CA SER A 85 -15.50 16.95 -12.09
C SER A 85 -14.12 16.66 -11.49
N ALA A 86 -13.64 15.42 -11.59
CA ALA A 86 -12.38 14.96 -10.99
C ALA A 86 -11.26 14.74 -12.02
N LYS A 87 -11.44 15.22 -13.26
CA LYS A 87 -10.47 15.05 -14.36
C LYS A 87 -9.07 15.55 -14.02
N ASN A 88 -8.96 16.59 -13.20
CA ASN A 88 -7.67 17.19 -12.83
C ASN A 88 -6.85 16.34 -11.87
N ILE A 89 -7.44 15.34 -11.21
CA ILE A 89 -6.74 14.45 -10.26
C ILE A 89 -5.90 13.41 -11.00
N VAL A 90 -6.30 13.03 -12.22
CA VAL A 90 -5.56 12.05 -13.02
C VAL A 90 -4.62 12.78 -13.94
N SER A 91 -3.32 12.67 -13.65
CA SER A 91 -2.27 13.15 -14.52
C SER A 91 -1.55 11.96 -15.15
N THR A 92 -1.11 12.12 -16.39
CA THR A 92 -0.16 11.19 -17.00
C THR A 92 1.12 11.96 -17.14
N TRP A 93 2.13 11.59 -16.36
CA TRP A 93 3.47 12.11 -16.55
C TRP A 93 4.04 11.46 -17.81
N SER A 94 4.57 12.26 -18.74
CA SER A 94 5.22 11.77 -19.95
C SER A 94 6.62 12.35 -20.05
N ASP A 95 7.63 11.47 -20.08
CA ASP A 95 9.01 11.81 -20.38
C ASP A 95 9.51 10.98 -21.56
N GLY A 96 9.54 11.61 -22.73
CA GLY A 96 9.84 10.95 -23.99
C GLY A 96 8.89 9.78 -24.28
N ASN A 97 9.45 8.57 -24.43
CA ASN A 97 8.68 7.34 -24.68
C ASN A 97 8.06 6.72 -23.42
N ASN A 98 8.37 7.22 -22.22
CA ASN A 98 7.86 6.67 -20.97
C ASN A 98 6.69 7.53 -20.46
N SER A 99 5.49 6.96 -20.47
CA SER A 99 4.35 7.52 -19.75
C SER A 99 4.19 6.78 -18.42
N LYS A 100 4.14 7.53 -17.32
CA LYS A 100 3.86 7.04 -15.98
C LYS A 100 2.53 7.61 -15.53
N PHE A 101 1.67 6.73 -15.05
CA PHE A 101 0.42 7.12 -14.42
C PHE A 101 0.71 7.73 -13.05
N GLU A 102 0.22 8.94 -12.80
CA GLU A 102 0.33 9.63 -11.52
C GLU A 102 -1.03 10.20 -11.10
N LEU A 103 -1.21 10.38 -9.80
CA LEU A 103 -2.40 11.04 -9.26
C LEU A 103 -1.97 12.34 -8.61
N ASP A 104 -2.48 13.45 -9.12
CA ASP A 104 -2.29 14.77 -8.51
C ASP A 104 -3.25 14.90 -7.33
N MET A 105 -2.83 14.36 -6.17
CA MET A 105 -3.60 14.41 -4.94
C MET A 105 -3.27 15.69 -4.16
N PRO A 106 -4.27 16.36 -3.55
CA PRO A 106 -4.02 17.48 -2.66
C PRO A 106 -3.24 17.02 -1.41
N GLU A 107 -2.61 17.97 -0.71
CA GLU A 107 -1.83 17.70 0.51
C GLU A 107 -2.62 16.91 1.58
N ARG A 108 -3.94 17.15 1.66
CA ARG A 108 -4.85 16.47 2.59
C ARG A 108 -6.12 16.04 1.86
N LEU A 109 -6.50 14.78 2.03
CA LEU A 109 -7.66 14.17 1.40
C LEU A 109 -8.39 13.26 2.39
N ILE A 110 -9.72 13.33 2.41
CA ILE A 110 -10.56 12.28 2.99
C ILE A 110 -10.99 11.37 1.85
N LEU A 111 -10.45 10.16 1.83
CA LEU A 111 -10.82 9.14 0.85
C LEU A 111 -11.93 8.27 1.42
N MET A 112 -13.07 8.25 0.72
CA MET A 112 -14.20 7.36 1.03
C MET A 112 -14.31 6.32 -0.07
N ALA A 113 -14.40 5.05 0.30
CA ALA A 113 -14.55 3.94 -0.61
C ALA A 113 -15.59 2.97 -0.06
N ASN A 114 -16.33 2.32 -0.96
CA ASN A 114 -17.19 1.20 -0.59
C ASN A 114 -16.32 0.00 -0.19
N HIS A 115 -16.75 -0.76 0.81
CA HIS A 115 -16.08 -2.00 1.21
C HIS A 115 -16.81 -3.21 0.59
N GLN A 116 -16.26 -3.75 -0.49
CA GLN A 116 -16.81 -4.90 -1.22
C GLN A 116 -16.05 -6.19 -0.94
N ILE A 117 -14.72 -6.13 -0.77
CA ILE A 117 -13.88 -7.29 -0.49
C ILE A 117 -12.82 -6.98 0.58
N TYR A 118 -12.38 -8.01 1.29
CA TYR A 118 -11.39 -7.86 2.36
C TYR A 118 -10.07 -7.19 1.95
N ALA A 119 -9.73 -7.22 0.65
CA ALA A 119 -8.51 -6.63 0.11
C ALA A 119 -8.64 -5.15 -0.31
N ASP A 120 -9.80 -4.50 -0.11
CA ASP A 120 -10.04 -3.13 -0.60
C ASP A 120 -9.02 -2.11 -0.10
N TRP A 121 -8.50 -2.31 1.11
CA TRP A 121 -7.48 -1.43 1.68
C TRP A 121 -6.20 -1.44 0.85
N ILE A 122 -5.81 -2.56 0.23
CA ILE A 122 -4.63 -2.64 -0.64
C ILE A 122 -4.80 -1.71 -1.85
N TYR A 123 -6.02 -1.62 -2.41
CA TYR A 123 -6.30 -0.70 -3.52
C TYR A 123 -6.09 0.76 -3.13
N ILE A 124 -6.47 1.13 -1.91
CA ILE A 124 -6.21 2.48 -1.38
C ILE A 124 -4.71 2.76 -1.33
N TRP A 125 -3.90 1.82 -0.83
CA TRP A 125 -2.44 1.97 -0.81
C TRP A 125 -1.83 2.09 -2.20
N VAL A 126 -2.32 1.31 -3.18
CA VAL A 126 -1.87 1.42 -4.58
C VAL A 126 -2.24 2.77 -5.19
N LEU A 127 -3.45 3.28 -4.96
CA LEU A 127 -3.84 4.61 -5.43
C LEU A 127 -3.00 5.69 -4.77
N SER A 128 -2.78 5.63 -3.45
CA SER A 128 -1.90 6.55 -2.75
C SER A 128 -0.43 6.43 -3.19
N TYR A 129 0.01 5.28 -3.71
CA TYR A 129 1.34 5.13 -4.29
C TYR A 129 1.49 5.97 -5.57
N PHE A 130 0.48 5.96 -6.45
CA PHE A 130 0.47 6.81 -7.64
C PHE A 130 0.42 8.31 -7.33
N GLY A 131 -0.10 8.70 -6.16
CA GLY A 131 -0.09 10.08 -5.67
C GLY A 131 1.02 10.42 -4.68
N ASN A 132 2.05 9.56 -4.53
CA ASN A 132 3.16 9.73 -3.59
C ASN A 132 2.74 9.97 -2.11
N ALA A 133 1.55 9.51 -1.73
CA ALA A 133 0.92 9.68 -0.43
C ALA A 133 0.86 8.38 0.40
N HIS A 134 1.41 7.27 -0.11
CA HIS A 134 1.33 5.93 0.49
C HIS A 134 1.95 5.79 1.89
N GLY A 135 2.77 6.75 2.33
CA GLY A 135 3.28 6.83 3.71
C GLY A 135 2.46 7.72 4.66
N ALA A 136 1.42 8.39 4.16
CA ALA A 136 0.60 9.33 4.92
C ALA A 136 -0.84 8.82 5.15
N ILE A 137 -1.10 7.53 4.88
CA ILE A 137 -2.43 6.93 5.03
C ILE A 137 -2.77 6.75 6.51
N LYS A 138 -3.94 7.24 6.91
CA LYS A 138 -4.57 6.98 8.21
C LYS A 138 -5.94 6.38 7.97
N ILE A 139 -6.19 5.22 8.58
CA ILE A 139 -7.46 4.49 8.45
C ILE A 139 -8.21 4.61 9.78
N ILE A 140 -9.48 5.00 9.69
CA ILE A 140 -10.36 5.05 10.85
C ILE A 140 -10.96 3.66 11.03
N LEU A 141 -10.70 3.05 12.19
CA LEU A 141 -11.11 1.69 12.53
C LEU A 141 -12.00 1.70 13.78
N LYS A 142 -12.80 0.64 13.95
CA LYS A 142 -13.62 0.44 15.15
C LYS A 142 -12.75 0.35 16.40
N ASP A 143 -13.15 1.02 17.48
CA ASP A 143 -12.40 1.07 18.75
C ASP A 143 -12.04 -0.32 19.31
N SER A 144 -12.91 -1.33 19.12
CA SER A 144 -12.66 -2.69 19.58
C SER A 144 -11.42 -3.34 18.94
N LEU A 145 -10.97 -2.86 17.77
CA LEU A 145 -9.81 -3.40 17.08
C LEU A 145 -8.47 -3.02 17.75
N LYS A 146 -8.46 -2.04 18.67
CA LYS A 146 -7.27 -1.70 19.46
C LYS A 146 -6.82 -2.84 20.40
N TRP A 147 -7.70 -3.80 20.64
CA TRP A 147 -7.42 -4.94 21.52
C TRP A 147 -6.88 -6.17 20.77
N ILE A 148 -6.72 -6.11 19.45
CA ILE A 148 -6.12 -7.20 18.70
C ILE A 148 -4.63 -7.28 19.09
N PRO A 149 -4.15 -8.43 19.61
CA PRO A 149 -2.73 -8.60 19.93
C PRO A 149 -1.85 -8.30 18.73
N LEU A 150 -0.71 -7.64 18.93
CA LEU A 150 0.27 -7.24 17.91
C LEU A 150 -0.20 -6.15 16.93
N PHE A 151 -1.51 -6.00 16.66
CA PHE A 151 -2.04 -5.07 15.66
C PHE A 151 -2.63 -3.78 16.25
N GLY A 152 -3.01 -3.78 17.53
CA GLY A 152 -3.67 -2.64 18.19
C GLY A 152 -2.75 -1.60 18.83
N TRP A 153 -1.44 -1.69 18.63
CA TRP A 153 -0.44 -0.91 19.40
C TRP A 153 -0.29 0.55 18.99
N VAL A 154 -0.95 0.97 17.91
CA VAL A 154 -0.87 2.35 17.43
C VAL A 154 -1.84 3.23 18.22
N ARG A 155 -1.32 3.94 19.23
CA ARG A 155 -2.00 5.07 19.86
C ARG A 155 -1.47 6.36 19.24
N TYR A 156 -2.35 7.09 18.57
CA TYR A 156 -2.13 8.49 18.17
C TYR A 156 -2.72 9.42 19.22
#